data_AF-A0A0M0T3I8-F1
#
_entry.id   AF-A0A0M0T3I8-F1
#
_cell.length_a   1.000
_cell.length_b   1.000
_cell.length_c   1.000
_cell.angle_alpha   90.00
_cell.angle_beta   90.00
_cell.angle_gamma   90.00
#
_symmetry.space_group_name_H-M   'P 1'
#
loop_
_entity.id
_entity.type
_entity.pdbx_description
1 polymer ?
#
loop_
_entity_poly.entity_id
_entity_poly.type
_entity_poly.pdbx_seq_one_letter_code
_entity_poly.pdbx_strand_id
1 'polypeptide(L)'
;MIQLKYDDEAVDKHLRYTTKYIMNRWDSYKYNLYAPTYDETLELKLCLGFTSEIELVQLFLSQQQHFNDYLGDNLHDFLIEQPMILRSIQLEIENKFPLISAVLNSNAGKNFSKHIYDLFGYEKFTTKDLFDLIKDSAKAENGDDSSVKFSKTRHWNNFRTILINSIPRQKTEIENLLHDDKNKNLNEFKKSFDSIPNLYLTFSNIGKSKVFEKGWSDYALIMSSNLKVCPYCNRQFITPFLSKKGKVRADLDHFYPKSKYPYFSMSLYNLVPSCKQCNQSMKGDKIPSMSAVNPFEDNLHSHFRFLANPNTIQNEIFIDLALNDPQDKRILEHLDMFQLKALYSYHTNHVEDIVRKKLMYPDSRLIDLNDSFPIFTNIDELKSFIIGYEIDEKKINDEPLSKLRRDIAEQVGFIKSPSNAPPSLLNQLKQLTIKSTNPSSSLTS
;
A
#
# COMPACT_ATOMS: atom_id res chain seq x y z
N MET A 1 4.05 -4.95 -8.19
CA MET A 1 4.01 -6.26 -8.86
C MET A 1 5.37 -6.96 -8.79
N ILE A 2 5.94 -7.02 -7.59
CA ILE A 2 6.81 -8.10 -7.10
C ILE A 2 6.28 -8.33 -5.68
N GLN A 3 6.43 -9.53 -5.15
CA GLN A 3 5.88 -9.88 -3.83
C GLN A 3 6.34 -8.88 -2.77
N LEU A 4 5.39 -8.38 -1.98
CA LEU A 4 5.63 -7.49 -0.86
C LEU A 4 6.21 -8.26 0.31
N LYS A 5 7.18 -7.65 0.98
CA LYS A 5 7.77 -8.18 2.20
C LYS A 5 8.01 -7.04 3.17
N TYR A 6 7.65 -7.27 4.42
CA TYR A 6 8.14 -6.48 5.55
C TYR A 6 9.36 -7.18 6.12
N ASP A 7 10.33 -6.40 6.61
CA ASP A 7 11.45 -6.96 7.37
C ASP A 7 11.03 -7.30 8.80
N ASP A 8 11.84 -8.09 9.49
CA ASP A 8 11.55 -8.54 10.86
C ASP A 8 11.44 -7.36 11.83
N GLU A 9 12.16 -6.26 11.57
CA GLU A 9 12.10 -5.06 12.39
C GLU A 9 10.72 -4.38 12.30
N ALA A 10 10.15 -4.28 11.10
CA ALA A 10 8.82 -3.75 10.89
C ALA A 10 7.75 -4.62 11.55
N VAL A 11 7.88 -5.95 11.46
CA VAL A 11 6.97 -6.91 12.11
C VAL A 11 7.02 -6.75 13.62
N ASP A 12 8.21 -6.72 14.22
CA ASP A 12 8.39 -6.53 15.67
C ASP A 12 7.86 -5.16 16.15
N LYS A 13 8.17 -4.08 15.43
CA LYS A 13 7.65 -2.75 15.76
C LYS A 13 6.13 -2.71 15.69
N HIS A 14 5.55 -3.35 14.67
CA HIS A 14 4.10 -3.46 14.55
C HIS A 14 3.51 -4.22 15.73
N LEU A 15 4.01 -5.42 16.03
CA LEU A 15 3.53 -6.22 17.16
C LEU A 15 3.65 -5.46 18.49
N ARG A 16 4.80 -4.84 18.78
CA ARG A 16 5.00 -4.08 20.03
C ARG A 16 4.03 -2.92 20.15
N TYR A 17 3.82 -2.17 19.07
CA TYR A 17 2.84 -1.09 19.03
C TYR A 17 1.44 -1.61 19.29
N THR A 18 0.96 -2.56 18.48
CA THR A 18 -0.41 -3.05 18.55
C THR A 18 -0.68 -3.76 19.87
N THR A 19 0.25 -4.56 20.38
CA THR A 19 0.15 -5.20 21.71
C THR A 19 -0.03 -4.15 22.81
N LYS A 20 0.83 -3.12 22.86
CA LYS A 20 0.71 -2.05 23.87
C LYS A 20 -0.63 -1.32 23.78
N TYR A 21 -1.12 -1.03 22.58
CA TYR A 21 -2.32 -0.21 22.39
C TYR A 21 -3.64 -0.99 22.44
N ILE A 22 -3.64 -2.24 22.00
CA ILE A 22 -4.82 -3.11 21.94
C ILE A 22 -4.97 -3.85 23.26
N MET A 23 -3.92 -4.41 23.86
CA MET A 23 -4.04 -5.10 25.16
C MET A 23 -4.52 -4.17 26.27
N ASN A 24 -4.02 -2.93 26.32
CA ASN A 24 -4.50 -1.94 27.29
C ASN A 24 -6.00 -1.63 27.15
N ARG A 25 -6.59 -1.82 25.96
CA ARG A 25 -8.04 -1.72 25.77
C ARG A 25 -8.75 -3.03 26.07
N TRP A 26 -8.10 -4.15 25.79
CA TRP A 26 -8.66 -5.49 25.93
C TRP A 26 -9.18 -5.75 27.33
N ASP A 27 -8.42 -5.38 28.36
CA ASP A 27 -8.81 -5.57 29.75
C ASP A 27 -10.12 -4.83 30.11
N SER A 28 -10.33 -3.65 29.53
CA SER A 28 -11.57 -2.88 29.70
C SER A 28 -12.73 -3.39 28.83
N TYR A 29 -12.41 -4.09 27.74
CA TYR A 29 -13.36 -4.42 26.68
C TYR A 29 -13.88 -5.86 26.77
N LYS A 30 -13.09 -6.78 27.32
CA LYS A 30 -13.48 -8.18 27.58
C LYS A 30 -14.83 -8.27 28.31
N TYR A 31 -15.15 -7.28 29.15
CA TYR A 31 -16.40 -7.22 29.91
C TYR A 31 -17.43 -6.21 29.37
N ASN A 32 -17.10 -5.43 28.33
CA ASN A 32 -17.98 -4.43 27.75
C ASN A 32 -18.59 -4.92 26.43
N LEU A 33 -19.49 -5.89 26.54
CA LEU A 33 -20.19 -6.48 25.39
C LEU A 33 -21.07 -5.45 24.68
N TYR A 34 -21.29 -5.66 23.38
CA TYR A 34 -22.16 -4.80 22.59
C TYR A 34 -23.59 -5.27 22.78
N ALA A 35 -24.46 -4.40 23.30
CA ALA A 35 -25.88 -4.66 23.34
C ALA A 35 -26.55 -4.02 22.12
N PRO A 36 -27.14 -4.79 21.19
CA PRO A 36 -27.90 -4.22 20.09
C PRO A 36 -29.08 -3.38 20.61
N THR A 37 -29.40 -2.31 19.91
CA THR A 37 -30.60 -1.52 20.16
C THR A 37 -31.86 -2.36 19.87
N TYR A 38 -33.04 -1.87 20.29
CA TYR A 38 -34.31 -2.53 19.98
C TYR A 38 -34.52 -2.68 18.46
N ASP A 39 -34.27 -1.63 17.70
CA ASP A 39 -34.45 -1.64 16.24
C ASP A 39 -33.48 -2.62 15.55
N GLU A 40 -32.21 -2.64 15.99
CA GLU A 40 -31.22 -3.61 15.50
C GLU A 40 -31.62 -5.05 15.85
N THR A 41 -32.13 -5.27 17.06
CA THR A 41 -32.58 -6.59 17.51
C THR A 41 -33.76 -7.08 16.67
N LEU A 42 -34.71 -6.21 16.35
CA LEU A 42 -35.86 -6.55 15.51
C LEU A 42 -35.41 -6.89 14.08
N GLU A 43 -34.51 -6.10 13.49
CA GLU A 43 -33.98 -6.35 12.15
C GLU A 43 -33.15 -7.65 12.12
N LEU A 44 -32.27 -7.86 13.11
CA LEU A 44 -31.49 -9.08 13.26
C LEU A 44 -32.38 -10.31 13.41
N LYS A 45 -33.42 -10.24 14.24
CA LYS A 45 -34.39 -11.32 14.41
C LYS A 45 -35.01 -11.72 13.07
N LEU A 46 -35.48 -10.74 12.31
CA LEU A 46 -36.11 -10.96 11.01
C LEU A 46 -35.13 -11.54 9.98
N CYS A 47 -33.93 -10.97 9.86
CA CYS A 47 -32.98 -11.40 8.83
C CYS A 47 -32.25 -12.71 9.16
N LEU A 48 -32.12 -13.06 10.44
CA LEU A 48 -31.48 -14.29 10.90
C LEU A 48 -32.48 -15.41 11.23
N GLY A 49 -33.79 -15.14 11.14
CA GLY A 49 -34.84 -16.15 11.31
C GLY A 49 -35.10 -16.58 12.76
N PHE A 50 -34.84 -15.71 13.74
CA PHE A 50 -35.15 -16.00 15.15
C PHE A 50 -36.63 -15.75 15.44
N THR A 51 -37.22 -16.57 16.32
CA THR A 51 -38.61 -16.38 16.77
C THR A 51 -38.73 -15.49 17.99
N SER A 52 -37.65 -15.31 18.76
CA SER A 52 -37.60 -14.56 20.01
C SER A 52 -36.44 -13.56 20.04
N GLU A 53 -36.74 -12.31 20.38
CA GLU A 53 -35.74 -11.24 20.56
C GLU A 53 -34.84 -11.53 21.76
N ILE A 54 -35.44 -12.04 22.85
CA ILE A 54 -34.74 -12.38 24.08
C ILE A 54 -33.73 -13.50 23.81
N GLU A 55 -34.15 -14.53 23.08
CA GLU A 55 -33.29 -15.66 22.70
C GLU A 55 -32.12 -15.20 21.83
N LEU A 56 -32.40 -14.38 20.80
CA LEU A 56 -31.38 -13.80 19.93
C LEU A 56 -30.34 -13.01 20.74
N VAL A 57 -30.78 -12.10 21.60
CA VAL A 57 -29.87 -11.23 22.38
C VAL A 57 -29.05 -12.07 23.36
N GLN A 58 -29.66 -13.04 24.05
CA GLN A 58 -28.93 -13.92 24.98
C GLN A 58 -27.86 -14.75 24.26
N LEU A 59 -28.22 -15.35 23.12
CA LEU A 59 -27.28 -16.15 22.33
C LEU A 59 -26.17 -15.27 21.72
N PHE A 60 -26.51 -14.08 21.24
CA PHE A 60 -25.56 -13.12 20.70
C PHE A 60 -24.54 -12.69 21.75
N LEU A 61 -24.98 -12.26 22.94
CA LEU A 61 -24.09 -11.82 24.01
C LEU A 61 -23.20 -12.97 24.51
N SER A 62 -23.75 -14.18 24.65
CA SER A 62 -22.96 -15.36 25.03
C SER A 62 -21.89 -15.70 23.98
N GLN A 63 -22.26 -15.71 22.70
CA GLN A 63 -21.29 -15.99 21.63
C GLN A 63 -20.28 -14.83 21.46
N GLN A 64 -20.69 -13.58 21.67
CA GLN A 64 -19.79 -12.42 21.66
C GLN A 64 -18.72 -12.54 22.74
N GLN A 65 -19.08 -12.98 23.95
CA GLN A 65 -18.11 -13.18 25.01
C GLN A 65 -17.03 -14.20 24.60
N HIS A 66 -17.43 -15.36 24.10
CA HIS A 66 -16.48 -16.38 23.62
C HIS A 66 -15.67 -15.92 22.41
N PHE A 67 -16.27 -15.14 21.52
CA PHE A 67 -15.58 -14.54 20.39
C PHE A 67 -14.51 -13.53 20.86
N ASN A 68 -14.84 -12.66 21.81
CA ASN A 68 -13.89 -11.74 22.42
C ASN A 68 -12.77 -12.50 23.15
N ASP A 69 -13.06 -13.58 23.87
CA ASP A 69 -11.98 -14.40 24.46
C ASP A 69 -11.06 -14.98 23.37
N TYR A 70 -11.63 -15.55 22.31
CA TYR A 70 -10.87 -16.09 21.18
C TYR A 70 -9.98 -15.04 20.49
N LEU A 71 -10.51 -13.84 20.21
CA LEU A 71 -9.71 -12.77 19.61
C LEU A 71 -8.52 -12.37 20.52
N GLY A 72 -8.71 -12.40 21.84
CA GLY A 72 -7.68 -12.02 22.81
C GLY A 72 -6.59 -13.07 22.92
N ASP A 73 -7.00 -14.34 23.04
CA ASP A 73 -6.10 -15.48 23.14
C ASP A 73 -5.25 -15.68 21.88
N ASN A 74 -5.76 -15.26 20.72
CA ASN A 74 -5.09 -15.39 19.42
C ASN A 74 -4.62 -14.04 18.85
N LEU A 75 -4.57 -12.98 19.67
CA LEU A 75 -4.34 -11.61 19.21
C LEU A 75 -3.04 -11.46 18.39
N HIS A 76 -2.00 -12.20 18.76
CA HIS A 76 -0.74 -12.23 18.02
C HIS A 76 -0.96 -12.57 16.54
N ASP A 77 -1.75 -13.63 16.26
CA ASP A 77 -1.96 -14.12 14.92
C ASP A 77 -2.78 -13.14 14.08
N PHE A 78 -3.78 -12.50 14.69
CA PHE A 78 -4.52 -11.42 14.05
C PHE A 78 -3.61 -10.25 13.66
N LEU A 79 -2.53 -9.98 14.39
CA LEU A 79 -1.74 -8.77 14.18
C LEU A 79 -0.63 -8.95 13.16
N ILE A 80 0.00 -10.13 13.10
CA ILE A 80 1.20 -10.31 12.30
C ILE A 80 1.26 -11.59 11.47
N GLU A 81 0.21 -12.40 11.40
CA GLU A 81 0.28 -13.61 10.56
C GLU A 81 -0.04 -13.35 9.09
N GLN A 82 0.52 -14.21 8.24
CA GLN A 82 0.42 -14.12 6.78
C GLN A 82 -1.03 -14.36 6.30
N PRO A 83 -1.40 -13.91 5.08
CA PRO A 83 -2.78 -13.98 4.61
C PRO A 83 -3.39 -15.38 4.61
N MET A 84 -2.60 -16.44 4.38
CA MET A 84 -3.02 -17.84 4.52
C MET A 84 -3.55 -18.17 5.91
N ILE A 85 -2.89 -17.71 6.95
CA ILE A 85 -3.32 -17.91 8.33
C ILE A 85 -4.55 -17.07 8.63
N LEU A 86 -4.61 -15.82 8.16
CA LEU A 86 -5.82 -14.98 8.30
C LEU A 86 -7.06 -15.63 7.67
N ARG A 87 -6.92 -16.30 6.52
CA ARG A 87 -8.01 -17.09 5.91
C ARG A 87 -8.43 -18.28 6.78
N SER A 88 -7.47 -18.97 7.39
CA SER A 88 -7.74 -20.10 8.28
C SER A 88 -8.48 -19.64 9.54
N ILE A 89 -8.04 -18.53 10.13
CA ILE A 89 -8.71 -17.86 11.26
C ILE A 89 -10.14 -17.45 10.87
N GLN A 90 -10.34 -16.89 9.66
CA GLN A 90 -11.68 -16.54 9.20
C GLN A 90 -12.63 -17.75 9.17
N LEU A 91 -12.16 -18.89 8.62
CA LEU A 91 -12.94 -20.12 8.59
C LEU A 91 -13.23 -20.65 10.00
N GLU A 92 -12.27 -20.53 10.93
CA GLU A 92 -12.51 -20.88 12.33
C GLU A 92 -13.57 -19.99 12.98
N ILE A 93 -13.54 -18.68 12.73
CA ILE A 93 -14.54 -17.74 13.25
C ILE A 93 -15.93 -18.09 12.74
N GLU A 94 -16.07 -18.37 11.44
CA GLU A 94 -17.36 -18.78 10.84
C GLU A 94 -17.91 -20.07 11.44
N ASN A 95 -17.03 -21.02 11.77
CA ASN A 95 -17.43 -22.29 12.37
C ASN A 95 -17.74 -22.19 13.88
N LYS A 96 -16.90 -21.49 14.65
CA LYS A 96 -17.02 -21.38 16.11
C LYS A 96 -18.07 -20.36 16.53
N PHE A 97 -18.25 -19.29 15.74
CA PHE A 97 -19.09 -18.14 16.06
C PHE A 97 -20.05 -17.79 14.91
N PRO A 98 -20.95 -18.72 14.51
CA PRO A 98 -21.81 -18.53 13.34
C PRO A 98 -22.78 -17.35 13.48
N LEU A 99 -23.29 -17.06 14.69
CA LEU A 99 -24.17 -15.92 14.91
C LEU A 99 -23.41 -14.59 14.82
N ILE A 100 -22.18 -14.53 15.36
CA ILE A 100 -21.29 -13.36 15.21
C ILE A 100 -20.99 -13.10 13.74
N SER A 101 -20.63 -14.13 12.98
CA SER A 101 -20.42 -14.01 11.53
C SER A 101 -21.68 -13.57 10.80
N ALA A 102 -22.85 -14.09 11.18
CA ALA A 102 -24.11 -13.69 10.57
C ALA A 102 -24.46 -12.23 10.87
N VAL A 103 -24.27 -11.77 12.11
CA VAL A 103 -24.46 -10.37 12.51
C VAL A 103 -23.50 -9.46 11.75
N LEU A 104 -22.20 -9.77 11.68
CA LEU A 104 -21.21 -8.97 10.95
C LEU A 104 -21.51 -8.85 9.44
N ASN A 105 -22.15 -9.87 8.86
CA ASN A 105 -22.57 -9.86 7.44
C ASN A 105 -23.93 -9.17 7.21
N SER A 106 -24.64 -8.76 8.26
CA SER A 106 -25.95 -8.12 8.18
C SER A 106 -25.84 -6.58 8.18
N ASN A 107 -26.84 -5.90 7.59
CA ASN A 107 -26.91 -4.43 7.66
C ASN A 107 -27.13 -3.93 9.10
N ALA A 108 -27.95 -4.62 9.89
CA ALA A 108 -28.18 -4.32 11.30
C ALA A 108 -26.91 -4.46 12.17
N GLY A 109 -25.93 -5.27 11.73
CA GLY A 109 -24.67 -5.47 12.45
C GLY A 109 -23.61 -4.38 12.24
N LYS A 110 -23.91 -3.28 11.53
CA LYS A 110 -22.93 -2.21 11.26
C LYS A 110 -22.33 -1.60 12.52
N ASN A 111 -23.14 -1.35 13.54
CA ASN A 111 -22.66 -0.78 14.81
C ASN A 111 -21.85 -1.79 15.62
N PHE A 112 -22.19 -3.08 15.55
CA PHE A 112 -21.36 -4.14 16.11
C PHE A 112 -20.01 -4.27 15.37
N SER A 113 -20.01 -4.22 14.04
CA SER A 113 -18.78 -4.20 13.23
C SER A 113 -17.90 -3.00 13.60
N LYS A 114 -18.51 -1.82 13.75
CA LYS A 114 -17.82 -0.62 14.25
C LYS A 114 -17.25 -0.80 15.66
N HIS A 115 -18.02 -1.42 16.57
CA HIS A 115 -17.57 -1.72 17.92
C HIS A 115 -16.28 -2.56 17.87
N ILE A 116 -16.26 -3.66 17.11
CA ILE A 116 -15.06 -4.50 16.93
C ILE A 116 -13.92 -3.72 16.25
N TYR A 117 -14.19 -2.91 15.23
CA TYR A 117 -13.15 -2.08 14.59
C TYR A 117 -12.50 -1.10 15.58
N ASP A 118 -13.31 -0.45 16.42
CA ASP A 118 -12.85 0.52 17.40
C ASP A 118 -11.96 -0.13 18.49
N LEU A 119 -12.12 -1.43 18.75
CA LEU A 119 -11.25 -2.22 19.64
C LEU A 119 -9.80 -2.27 19.12
N PHE A 120 -9.62 -2.64 17.84
CA PHE A 120 -8.31 -2.69 17.20
C PHE A 120 -7.72 -1.29 17.01
N GLY A 121 -8.55 -0.25 16.92
CA GLY A 121 -8.13 1.13 17.14
C GLY A 121 -7.29 1.74 16.02
N TYR A 122 -7.49 1.29 14.77
CA TYR A 122 -6.79 1.75 13.58
C TYR A 122 -6.72 3.28 13.43
N GLU A 123 -7.76 4.01 13.83
CA GLU A 123 -7.76 5.48 13.77
C GLU A 123 -6.58 6.12 14.54
N LYS A 124 -6.12 5.50 15.64
CA LYS A 124 -4.98 6.00 16.42
C LYS A 124 -3.62 5.69 15.79
N PHE A 125 -3.58 4.82 14.79
CA PHE A 125 -2.38 4.49 14.03
C PHE A 125 -2.09 5.51 12.92
N THR A 126 -3.07 6.36 12.59
CA THR A 126 -2.94 7.34 11.51
C THR A 126 -2.18 8.60 11.94
N THR A 127 -1.19 9.00 11.14
CA THR A 127 -0.41 10.22 11.41
C THR A 127 -1.22 11.45 10.99
N LYS A 128 -1.46 12.35 11.94
CA LYS A 128 -2.19 13.60 11.69
C LYS A 128 -1.36 14.62 10.92
N ASP A 129 -0.27 15.09 11.51
CA ASP A 129 0.68 16.05 10.93
C ASP A 129 2.12 15.78 11.40
N LEU A 130 3.10 16.50 10.85
CA LEU A 130 4.52 16.34 11.19
C LEU A 130 4.80 16.63 12.67
N PHE A 131 4.12 17.61 13.26
CA PHE A 131 4.30 17.96 14.67
C PHE A 131 3.84 16.82 15.57
N ASP A 132 2.65 16.28 15.32
CA ASP A 132 2.09 15.18 16.09
C ASP A 132 2.95 13.91 15.98
N LEU A 133 3.51 13.63 14.81
CA LEU A 133 4.44 12.51 14.62
C LEU A 133 5.71 12.64 15.49
N ILE A 134 6.36 13.81 15.47
CA ILE A 134 7.58 14.04 16.28
C ILE A 134 7.23 14.06 17.77
N LYS A 135 6.07 14.62 18.13
CA LYS A 135 5.56 14.65 19.50
C LYS A 135 5.35 13.25 20.07
N ASP A 136 4.75 12.35 19.29
CA ASP A 136 4.53 10.97 19.73
C ASP A 136 5.84 10.19 19.81
N SER A 137 6.77 10.44 18.88
CA SER A 137 8.13 9.88 18.92
C SER A 137 8.90 10.35 20.17
N ALA A 138 8.77 11.63 20.53
CA ALA A 138 9.40 12.21 21.72
C ALA A 138 8.85 11.66 23.04
N LYS A 139 7.58 11.23 23.06
CA LYS A 139 7.00 10.48 24.20
C LYS A 139 7.57 9.06 24.26
N ALA A 140 7.65 8.40 23.10
CA ALA A 140 8.15 7.03 23.00
C ALA A 140 9.60 6.88 23.48
N GLU A 141 10.45 7.91 23.34
CA GLU A 141 11.81 7.95 23.93
C GLU A 141 11.82 7.70 25.45
N ASN A 142 10.75 8.08 26.14
CA ASN A 142 10.60 7.88 27.58
C ASN A 142 9.80 6.62 27.94
N GLY A 143 9.43 5.79 26.96
CA GLY A 143 8.50 4.66 27.11
C GLY A 143 7.03 5.06 27.22
N ASP A 144 6.71 6.35 27.15
CA ASP A 144 5.34 6.86 27.24
C ASP A 144 4.57 6.58 25.94
N ASP A 145 3.26 6.31 26.04
CA ASP A 145 2.39 6.20 24.86
C ASP A 145 1.69 7.53 24.53
N SER A 146 0.93 7.53 23.43
CA SER A 146 0.24 8.72 22.93
C SER A 146 -0.82 9.29 23.88
N SER A 147 -1.34 8.52 24.85
CA SER A 147 -2.30 8.98 25.85
C SER A 147 -1.66 9.86 26.93
N VAL A 148 -0.37 9.67 27.20
CA VAL A 148 0.36 10.46 28.22
C VAL A 148 0.44 11.92 27.80
N LYS A 149 0.21 12.85 28.74
CA LYS A 149 0.26 14.29 28.47
C LYS A 149 1.67 14.69 28.01
N PHE A 150 1.74 15.47 26.92
CA PHE A 150 3.01 15.98 26.39
C PHE A 150 3.59 17.08 27.32
N SER A 151 4.35 16.63 28.32
CA SER A 151 5.04 17.47 29.30
C SER A 151 6.23 18.25 28.71
N LYS A 152 6.34 19.51 29.13
CA LYS A 152 7.43 20.43 28.81
C LYS A 152 8.79 19.96 29.32
N THR A 153 8.86 19.60 30.60
CA THR A 153 10.11 19.21 31.26
C THR A 153 10.65 17.88 30.74
N ARG A 154 9.75 16.97 30.34
CA ARG A 154 10.11 15.59 30.00
C ARG A 154 10.27 15.34 28.50
N HIS A 155 9.53 16.05 27.64
CA HIS A 155 9.43 15.68 26.21
C HIS A 155 9.94 16.74 25.23
N TRP A 156 10.00 18.02 25.59
CA TRP A 156 10.41 19.05 24.63
C TRP A 156 11.86 18.88 24.20
N ASN A 157 12.73 18.46 25.13
CA ASN A 157 14.12 18.12 24.81
C ASN A 157 14.21 16.98 23.80
N ASN A 158 13.46 15.89 24.02
CA ASN A 158 13.41 14.76 23.09
C ASN A 158 12.90 15.21 21.72
N PHE A 159 11.85 16.03 21.67
CA PHE A 159 11.31 16.58 20.42
C PHE A 159 12.36 17.33 19.62
N ARG A 160 13.12 18.23 20.26
CA ARG A 160 14.19 19.01 19.60
C ARG A 160 15.31 18.11 19.11
N THR A 161 15.79 17.20 19.95
CA THR A 161 16.86 16.26 19.60
C THR A 161 16.46 15.40 18.40
N ILE A 162 15.25 14.85 18.40
CA ILE A 162 14.72 14.06 17.28
C ILE A 162 14.66 14.90 16.01
N LEU A 163 14.14 16.13 16.10
CA LEU A 163 13.99 17.02 14.95
C LEU A 163 15.35 17.44 14.36
N ILE A 164 16.31 17.82 15.20
CA ILE A 164 17.68 18.17 14.77
C ILE A 164 18.35 16.99 14.08
N ASN A 165 18.26 15.79 14.66
CA ASN A 165 18.88 14.60 14.07
C ASN A 165 18.21 14.20 12.75
N SER A 166 16.89 14.41 12.64
CA SER A 166 16.12 14.07 11.44
C SER A 166 16.29 15.08 10.31
N ILE A 167 16.53 16.35 10.65
CA ILE A 167 16.69 17.44 9.68
C ILE A 167 17.90 18.31 10.08
N PRO A 168 19.15 17.79 9.96
CA PRO A 168 20.35 18.48 10.45
C PRO A 168 20.61 19.84 9.80
N ARG A 169 20.12 20.03 8.56
CA ARG A 169 20.27 21.29 7.82
C ARG A 169 19.59 22.47 8.53
N GLN A 170 18.53 22.22 9.30
CA GLN A 170 17.76 23.26 10.00
C GLN A 170 18.15 23.38 11.49
N LYS A 171 19.30 22.81 11.89
CA LYS A 171 19.72 22.74 13.30
C LYS A 171 19.67 24.12 13.98
N THR A 172 20.27 25.13 13.35
CA THR A 172 20.37 26.49 13.91
C THR A 172 18.98 27.11 14.11
N GLU A 173 18.09 27.01 13.14
CA GLU A 173 16.71 27.50 13.26
C GLU A 173 15.93 26.76 14.33
N ILE A 174 16.10 25.43 14.43
CA ILE A 174 15.43 24.61 15.45
C ILE A 174 15.89 25.02 16.85
N GLU A 175 17.20 25.14 17.07
CA GLU A 175 17.77 25.56 18.36
C GLU A 175 17.29 26.96 18.76
N ASN A 176 17.27 27.90 17.81
CA ASN A 176 16.83 29.27 18.06
C ASN A 176 15.33 29.38 18.34
N LEU A 177 14.48 28.71 17.56
CA LEU A 177 13.02 28.87 17.66
C LEU A 177 12.38 27.98 18.73
N LEU A 178 12.97 26.82 19.01
CA LEU A 178 12.47 25.86 20.00
C LEU A 178 13.27 25.90 21.32
N HIS A 179 14.09 26.91 21.59
CA HIS A 179 14.86 27.03 22.84
C HIS A 179 14.01 26.83 24.12
N ASP A 180 14.67 26.45 25.21
CA ASP A 180 14.02 26.25 26.51
C ASP A 180 13.60 27.58 27.10
N ASP A 181 12.31 27.87 26.99
CA ASP A 181 11.65 28.97 27.68
C ASP A 181 10.63 28.39 28.65
N LYS A 182 10.82 28.59 29.97
CA LYS A 182 9.93 28.08 31.05
C LYS A 182 8.52 28.66 31.04
N ASN A 183 8.27 29.79 30.37
CA ASN A 183 6.95 30.41 30.31
C ASN A 183 6.12 29.94 29.10
N LYS A 184 6.79 29.41 28.07
CA LYS A 184 6.13 28.94 26.84
C LYS A 184 5.12 27.81 27.07
N ASN A 185 3.90 27.93 26.58
CA ASN A 185 2.91 26.85 26.59
C ASN A 185 2.97 25.99 25.29
N LEU A 186 2.17 24.91 25.21
CA LEU A 186 2.18 24.00 24.06
C LEU A 186 1.78 24.69 22.75
N ASN A 187 0.83 25.63 22.79
CA ASN A 187 0.38 26.35 21.61
C ASN A 187 1.47 27.27 21.07
N GLU A 188 2.19 27.96 21.96
CA GLU A 188 3.35 28.78 21.60
C GLU A 188 4.51 27.94 21.08
N PHE A 189 4.75 26.76 21.66
CA PHE A 189 5.73 25.80 21.15
C PHE A 189 5.39 25.35 19.72
N LYS A 190 4.13 24.99 19.47
CA LYS A 190 3.65 24.63 18.13
C LYS A 190 3.79 25.80 17.15
N LYS A 191 3.43 27.03 17.55
CA LYS A 191 3.63 28.23 16.71
C LYS A 191 5.09 28.43 16.33
N SER A 192 6.02 28.25 17.27
CA SER A 192 7.45 28.35 16.95
C SER A 192 7.94 27.23 16.04
N PHE A 193 7.45 26.01 16.19
CA PHE A 193 7.70 24.92 15.25
C PHE A 193 7.18 25.28 13.85
N ASP A 194 5.98 25.82 13.76
CA ASP A 194 5.37 26.24 12.50
C ASP A 194 6.13 27.39 11.83
N SER A 195 6.91 28.17 12.57
CA SER A 195 7.78 29.22 12.03
C SER A 195 9.08 28.69 11.41
N ILE A 196 9.49 27.45 11.69
CA ILE A 196 10.75 26.90 11.14
C ILE A 196 10.58 26.65 9.63
N PRO A 197 11.43 27.23 8.76
CA PRO A 197 11.31 27.07 7.32
C PRO A 197 11.72 25.67 6.87
N ASN A 198 11.17 25.21 5.74
CA ASN A 198 11.59 24.02 5.01
C ASN A 198 11.69 22.71 5.83
N LEU A 199 10.77 22.51 6.79
CA LEU A 199 10.64 21.23 7.49
C LEU A 199 9.81 20.22 6.69
N TYR A 200 10.47 19.18 6.20
CA TYR A 200 9.83 18.05 5.54
C TYR A 200 10.65 16.76 5.69
N LEU A 201 9.94 15.63 5.60
CA LEU A 201 10.47 14.27 5.55
C LEU A 201 10.10 13.62 4.21
N THR A 202 11.06 12.93 3.59
CA THR A 202 10.93 12.18 2.34
C THR A 202 11.66 10.84 2.48
N PHE A 203 11.49 9.91 1.54
CA PHE A 203 12.29 8.67 1.51
C PHE A 203 13.81 8.88 1.74
N SER A 204 14.38 9.98 1.22
CA SER A 204 15.81 10.23 1.27
C SER A 204 16.36 10.60 2.65
N ASN A 205 15.56 11.23 3.52
CA ASN A 205 15.97 11.59 4.88
C ASN A 205 15.29 10.75 5.97
N ILE A 206 14.22 10.02 5.62
CA ILE A 206 13.40 9.32 6.61
C ILE A 206 14.00 8.01 7.11
N GLY A 207 14.71 7.26 6.25
CA GLY A 207 15.43 6.04 6.64
C GLY A 207 16.59 6.30 7.60
N LYS A 208 16.96 7.58 7.79
CA LYS A 208 17.96 8.05 8.76
C LYS A 208 17.32 8.92 9.87
N SER A 209 16.01 9.08 9.85
CA SER A 209 15.30 9.97 10.77
C SER A 209 15.00 9.23 12.07
N LYS A 210 15.42 9.85 13.17
CA LYS A 210 15.14 9.34 14.53
C LYS A 210 13.65 9.32 14.89
N VAL A 211 12.81 10.00 14.12
CA VAL A 211 11.35 10.00 14.30
C VAL A 211 10.79 8.57 14.28
N PHE A 212 11.37 7.67 13.48
CA PHE A 212 10.87 6.29 13.31
C PHE A 212 11.70 5.24 14.08
N GLU A 213 12.67 5.66 14.89
CA GLU A 213 13.46 4.73 15.71
C GLU A 213 12.60 4.12 16.81
N LYS A 214 11.83 4.95 17.54
CA LYS A 214 10.96 4.52 18.64
C LYS A 214 9.46 4.62 18.31
N GLY A 215 9.08 5.50 17.39
CA GLY A 215 7.69 5.68 16.97
C GLY A 215 7.24 4.63 15.95
N TRP A 216 5.98 4.24 16.00
CA TRP A 216 5.32 3.42 14.98
C TRP A 216 4.01 4.06 14.54
N SER A 217 3.83 4.23 13.23
CA SER A 217 2.66 4.89 12.62
C SER A 217 2.45 4.40 11.18
N ASP A 218 1.34 4.78 10.55
CA ASP A 218 1.07 4.56 9.13
C ASP A 218 2.22 5.03 8.21
N TYR A 219 2.90 6.14 8.52
CA TYR A 219 4.10 6.57 7.80
C TYR A 219 5.28 5.63 8.05
N ALA A 220 5.53 5.25 9.31
CA ALA A 220 6.61 4.30 9.64
C ALA A 220 6.46 2.99 8.86
N LEU A 221 5.23 2.45 8.82
CA LEU A 221 4.89 1.23 8.11
C LEU A 221 5.14 1.35 6.61
N ILE A 222 4.64 2.41 5.95
CA ILE A 222 4.84 2.59 4.52
C ILE A 222 6.33 2.77 4.20
N MET A 223 7.07 3.49 5.04
CA MET A 223 8.51 3.64 4.86
C MET A 223 9.23 2.28 4.95
N SER A 224 8.85 1.44 5.91
CA SER A 224 9.43 0.10 6.07
C SER A 224 9.14 -0.84 4.89
N SER A 225 8.06 -0.59 4.13
CA SER A 225 7.77 -1.37 2.92
C SER A 225 8.77 -1.14 1.78
N ASN A 226 9.52 -0.02 1.81
CA ASN A 226 10.41 0.44 0.73
C ASN A 226 9.72 0.52 -0.66
N LEU A 227 8.40 0.69 -0.70
CA LEU A 227 7.64 0.76 -1.94
C LEU A 227 7.54 2.20 -2.45
N LYS A 228 8.00 2.41 -3.69
CA LYS A 228 7.85 3.69 -4.41
C LYS A 228 6.59 3.72 -5.27
N VAL A 229 6.12 2.56 -5.73
CA VAL A 229 5.04 2.43 -6.70
C VAL A 229 3.97 1.47 -6.20
N CYS A 230 2.70 1.78 -6.48
CA CYS A 230 1.59 0.94 -6.08
C CYS A 230 1.77 -0.53 -6.56
N PRO A 231 1.71 -1.52 -5.65
CA PRO A 231 1.96 -2.91 -6.00
C PRO A 231 0.83 -3.54 -6.80
N TYR A 232 -0.41 -3.06 -6.65
CA TYR A 232 -1.57 -3.54 -7.40
C TYR A 232 -1.53 -3.18 -8.88
N CYS A 233 -1.23 -1.92 -9.19
CA CYS A 233 -1.31 -1.44 -10.57
C CYS A 233 0.02 -1.11 -11.21
N ASN A 234 1.13 -0.93 -10.47
CA ASN A 234 2.41 -0.42 -10.98
C ASN A 234 2.29 0.86 -11.85
N ARG A 235 1.25 1.68 -11.70
CA ARG A 235 1.03 2.90 -12.52
C ARG A 235 1.27 4.22 -11.79
N GLN A 236 1.28 4.20 -10.46
CA GLN A 236 1.27 5.42 -9.64
C GLN A 236 2.35 5.35 -8.57
N PHE A 237 3.08 6.45 -8.41
CA PHE A 237 3.92 6.63 -7.23
C PHE A 237 3.07 6.66 -5.97
N ILE A 238 3.58 6.02 -4.93
CA ILE A 238 3.02 6.04 -3.57
C ILE A 238 4.05 6.54 -2.55
N THR A 239 5.14 7.12 -3.05
CA THR A 239 6.25 7.66 -2.29
C THR A 239 5.78 8.66 -1.23
N PRO A 240 5.98 8.36 0.06
CA PRO A 240 5.63 9.26 1.14
C PRO A 240 6.46 10.56 1.21
N PHE A 241 5.77 11.62 1.58
CA PHE A 241 6.24 12.97 1.89
C PHE A 241 5.45 13.51 3.07
N LEU A 242 6.10 14.12 4.04
CA LEU A 242 5.43 14.72 5.20
C LEU A 242 6.04 16.08 5.52
N SER A 243 5.22 17.11 5.60
CA SER A 243 5.64 18.45 6.01
C SER A 243 4.60 19.07 6.95
N LYS A 244 4.92 20.25 7.48
CA LYS A 244 3.93 21.04 8.24
C LYS A 244 2.75 21.53 7.39
N LYS A 245 2.89 21.64 6.07
CA LYS A 245 1.87 22.21 5.16
C LYS A 245 1.05 21.16 4.42
N GLY A 246 1.46 19.90 4.48
CA GLY A 246 0.86 18.87 3.65
C GLY A 246 1.59 17.55 3.78
N LYS A 247 0.89 16.49 3.37
CA LYS A 247 1.34 15.12 3.53
C LYS A 247 0.87 14.29 2.34
N VAL A 248 1.72 13.40 1.87
CA VAL A 248 1.46 12.43 0.80
C VAL A 248 1.98 11.10 1.30
N ARG A 249 1.19 10.03 1.16
CA ARG A 249 1.62 8.66 1.40
C ARG A 249 0.73 7.72 0.61
N ALA A 250 1.18 6.47 0.46
CA ALA A 250 0.28 5.38 0.10
C ALA A 250 -0.93 5.36 1.03
N ASP A 251 -2.10 5.00 0.51
CA ASP A 251 -3.15 4.48 1.37
C ASP A 251 -2.71 3.11 1.90
N LEU A 252 -3.18 2.75 3.09
CA LEU A 252 -3.09 1.37 3.57
C LEU A 252 -4.45 0.75 3.27
N ASP A 253 -4.52 0.02 2.17
CA ASP A 253 -5.71 -0.73 1.80
C ASP A 253 -5.85 -1.95 2.72
N HIS A 254 -7.06 -2.17 3.22
CA HIS A 254 -7.43 -3.39 3.92
C HIS A 254 -7.79 -4.45 2.89
N PHE A 255 -6.85 -5.34 2.54
CA PHE A 255 -7.06 -6.37 1.50
C PHE A 255 -8.41 -7.07 1.70
N TYR A 256 -8.62 -7.58 2.91
CA TYR A 256 -9.92 -7.92 3.46
C TYR A 256 -10.56 -6.67 4.08
N PRO A 257 -11.66 -6.15 3.50
CA PRO A 257 -12.19 -4.85 3.88
C PRO A 257 -12.70 -4.85 5.32
N LYS A 258 -12.37 -3.79 6.06
CA LYS A 258 -12.76 -3.61 7.48
C LYS A 258 -14.27 -3.58 7.72
N SER A 259 -15.06 -3.27 6.69
CA SER A 259 -16.52 -3.30 6.76
C SER A 259 -17.06 -4.71 7.00
N LYS A 260 -16.38 -5.73 6.49
CA LYS A 260 -16.71 -7.15 6.69
C LYS A 260 -15.82 -7.85 7.72
N TYR A 261 -14.55 -7.50 7.77
CA TYR A 261 -13.55 -8.13 8.65
C TYR A 261 -12.93 -7.10 9.60
N PRO A 262 -13.71 -6.51 10.52
CA PRO A 262 -13.23 -5.42 11.39
C PRO A 262 -12.05 -5.83 12.27
N TYR A 263 -11.94 -7.11 12.62
CA TYR A 263 -10.83 -7.68 13.39
C TYR A 263 -9.52 -7.82 12.61
N PHE A 264 -9.55 -7.74 11.27
CA PHE A 264 -8.32 -7.66 10.47
C PHE A 264 -7.85 -6.22 10.20
N SER A 265 -8.49 -5.22 10.84
CA SER A 265 -8.20 -3.81 10.57
C SER A 265 -6.79 -3.36 10.95
N MET A 266 -6.15 -4.06 11.90
CA MET A 266 -4.77 -3.85 12.31
C MET A 266 -3.85 -5.02 11.96
N SER A 267 -4.29 -6.00 11.17
CA SER A 267 -3.40 -7.07 10.70
C SER A 267 -2.37 -6.52 9.74
N LEU A 268 -1.08 -6.66 10.05
CA LEU A 268 0.02 -6.14 9.24
C LEU A 268 -0.07 -6.60 7.77
N TYR A 269 -0.30 -7.89 7.55
CA TYR A 269 -0.42 -8.50 6.22
C TYR A 269 -1.81 -8.33 5.58
N ASN A 270 -2.70 -7.58 6.23
CA ASN A 270 -3.94 -7.09 5.61
C ASN A 270 -3.81 -5.63 5.15
N LEU A 271 -2.76 -4.91 5.56
CA LEU A 271 -2.54 -3.49 5.26
C LEU A 271 -1.60 -3.31 4.07
N VAL A 272 -2.14 -3.32 2.84
CA VAL A 272 -1.36 -3.17 1.61
C VAL A 272 -1.14 -1.69 1.29
N PRO A 273 0.12 -1.20 1.22
CA PRO A 273 0.40 0.15 0.72
C PRO A 273 -0.03 0.27 -0.75
N SER A 274 -0.97 1.14 -1.06
CA SER A 274 -1.56 1.26 -2.40
C SER A 274 -1.86 2.72 -2.78
N CYS A 275 -2.07 2.99 -4.07
CA CYS A 275 -2.50 4.32 -4.50
C CYS A 275 -4.00 4.52 -4.24
N LYS A 276 -4.41 5.78 -4.09
CA LYS A 276 -5.82 6.14 -3.84
C LYS A 276 -6.76 5.60 -4.92
N GLN A 277 -6.35 5.59 -6.19
CA GLN A 277 -7.20 5.08 -7.26
C GLN A 277 -7.48 3.59 -7.07
N CYS A 278 -6.46 2.78 -6.77
CA CYS A 278 -6.64 1.34 -6.54
C CYS A 278 -7.48 1.07 -5.29
N ASN A 279 -7.12 1.71 -4.17
CA ASN A 279 -7.81 1.51 -2.90
C ASN A 279 -9.25 2.05 -2.94
N GLN A 280 -9.42 3.34 -3.18
CA GLN A 280 -10.69 4.02 -2.95
C GLN A 280 -11.65 3.93 -4.14
N SER A 281 -11.13 4.00 -5.37
CA SER A 281 -11.97 4.05 -6.58
C SER A 281 -12.24 2.67 -7.18
N MET A 282 -11.24 1.80 -7.21
CA MET A 282 -11.33 0.51 -7.89
C MET A 282 -11.79 -0.62 -6.95
N LYS A 283 -11.09 -0.82 -5.84
CA LYS A 283 -11.41 -1.86 -4.86
C LYS A 283 -12.56 -1.45 -3.94
N GLY A 284 -12.41 -0.35 -3.21
CA GLY A 284 -13.36 0.08 -2.19
C GLY A 284 -13.62 -1.03 -1.16
N ASP A 285 -14.89 -1.27 -0.87
CA ASP A 285 -15.35 -2.35 0.03
C ASP A 285 -15.58 -3.70 -0.68
N LYS A 286 -15.18 -3.85 -1.96
CA LYS A 286 -15.27 -5.15 -2.63
C LYS A 286 -14.43 -6.18 -1.87
N ILE A 287 -15.01 -7.35 -1.66
CA ILE A 287 -14.40 -8.45 -0.91
C ILE A 287 -13.66 -9.34 -1.92
N PRO A 288 -12.33 -9.45 -1.85
CA PRO A 288 -11.61 -10.39 -2.68
C PRO A 288 -12.04 -11.83 -2.35
N SER A 289 -12.00 -12.72 -3.33
CA SER A 289 -12.14 -14.16 -3.05
C SER A 289 -11.04 -14.62 -2.10
N MET A 290 -11.31 -15.70 -1.34
CA MET A 290 -10.29 -16.28 -0.44
C MET A 290 -9.07 -16.81 -1.22
N SER A 291 -9.23 -17.10 -2.50
CA SER A 291 -8.13 -17.49 -3.39
C SER A 291 -7.52 -16.31 -4.15
N ALA A 292 -7.99 -15.07 -3.95
CA ALA A 292 -7.51 -13.93 -4.73
C ALA A 292 -5.99 -13.75 -4.56
N VAL A 293 -5.34 -13.32 -5.64
CA VAL A 293 -3.90 -13.01 -5.62
C VAL A 293 -3.64 -11.95 -4.57
N ASN A 294 -2.77 -12.24 -3.61
CA ASN A 294 -2.43 -11.35 -2.52
C ASN A 294 -0.99 -10.83 -2.69
N PRO A 295 -0.75 -9.50 -2.66
CA PRO A 295 0.60 -8.96 -2.84
C PRO A 295 1.65 -9.47 -1.84
N PHE A 296 1.27 -9.96 -0.66
CA PHE A 296 2.19 -10.54 0.33
C PHE A 296 2.49 -12.03 0.07
N GLU A 297 1.69 -12.73 -0.74
CA GLU A 297 1.86 -14.16 -1.03
C GLU A 297 2.33 -14.41 -2.46
N ASP A 298 1.87 -13.58 -3.40
CA ASP A 298 2.03 -13.79 -4.82
C ASP A 298 2.95 -12.74 -5.46
N ASN A 299 3.77 -13.19 -6.42
CA ASN A 299 4.50 -12.31 -7.31
C ASN A 299 3.65 -11.98 -8.54
N LEU A 300 2.87 -10.90 -8.51
CA LEU A 300 1.99 -10.51 -9.63
C LEU A 300 2.69 -10.44 -11.00
N HIS A 301 3.99 -10.13 -11.05
CA HIS A 301 4.73 -10.10 -12.31
C HIS A 301 4.76 -11.47 -13.01
N SER A 302 4.75 -12.58 -12.25
CA SER A 302 4.80 -13.93 -12.81
C SER A 302 3.45 -14.47 -13.28
N HIS A 303 2.34 -13.76 -13.10
CA HIS A 303 1.02 -14.25 -13.54
C HIS A 303 0.62 -13.78 -14.94
N PHE A 304 1.14 -12.63 -15.39
CA PHE A 304 0.73 -12.05 -16.67
C PHE A 304 1.80 -11.17 -17.30
N ARG A 305 1.64 -10.82 -18.58
CA ARG A 305 2.48 -9.88 -19.32
C ARG A 305 1.64 -8.90 -20.11
N PHE A 306 2.13 -7.67 -20.26
CA PHE A 306 1.62 -6.74 -21.25
C PHE A 306 2.17 -7.07 -22.64
N LEU A 307 1.33 -7.01 -23.66
CA LEU A 307 1.70 -7.20 -25.06
C LEU A 307 1.29 -6.00 -25.89
N ALA A 308 2.18 -5.54 -26.76
CA ALA A 308 1.85 -4.64 -27.83
C ALA A 308 1.37 -5.43 -29.04
N ASN A 309 0.16 -5.14 -29.50
CA ASN A 309 -0.42 -5.77 -30.67
C ASN A 309 -0.72 -4.72 -31.74
N PRO A 310 -0.31 -4.95 -33.00
CA PRO A 310 -0.64 -4.06 -34.10
C PRO A 310 -2.07 -4.31 -34.58
N ASN A 311 -2.85 -3.24 -34.75
CA ASN A 311 -4.09 -3.26 -35.51
C ASN A 311 -3.85 -2.53 -36.84
N THR A 312 -3.54 -3.31 -37.88
CA THR A 312 -3.23 -2.76 -39.21
C THR A 312 -4.45 -2.16 -39.91
N ILE A 313 -5.67 -2.56 -39.53
CA ILE A 313 -6.91 -2.05 -40.12
C ILE A 313 -7.20 -0.64 -39.58
N GLN A 314 -7.13 -0.47 -38.26
CA GLN A 314 -7.36 0.81 -37.59
C GLN A 314 -6.10 1.69 -37.52
N ASN A 315 -4.98 1.17 -38.01
CA ASN A 315 -3.68 1.84 -38.04
C ASN A 315 -3.24 2.32 -36.64
N GLU A 316 -3.40 1.45 -35.64
CA GLU A 316 -3.10 1.74 -34.24
C GLU A 316 -2.37 0.57 -33.55
N ILE A 317 -1.73 0.86 -32.43
CA ILE A 317 -1.15 -0.15 -31.54
C ILE A 317 -2.02 -0.19 -30.29
N PHE A 318 -2.41 -1.39 -29.86
CA PHE A 318 -3.12 -1.59 -28.61
C PHE A 318 -2.29 -2.40 -27.62
N ILE A 319 -2.51 -2.14 -26.33
CA ILE A 319 -1.90 -2.88 -25.23
C ILE A 319 -2.89 -3.94 -24.78
N ASP A 320 -2.46 -5.20 -24.80
CA ASP A 320 -3.22 -6.34 -24.30
C ASP A 320 -2.53 -7.00 -23.10
N LEU A 321 -3.23 -7.93 -22.46
CA LEU A 321 -2.75 -8.73 -21.34
C LEU A 321 -2.76 -10.20 -21.74
N ALA A 322 -1.62 -10.87 -21.61
CA ALA A 322 -1.52 -12.31 -21.71
C ALA A 322 -1.25 -12.92 -20.34
N LEU A 323 -2.06 -13.90 -19.94
CA LEU A 323 -1.79 -14.70 -18.75
C LEU A 323 -0.69 -15.72 -19.05
N ASN A 324 0.17 -15.96 -18.06
CA ASN A 324 1.15 -17.05 -18.16
C ASN A 324 0.47 -18.42 -17.98
N ASP A 325 -0.57 -18.48 -17.13
CA ASP A 325 -1.51 -19.60 -17.05
C ASP A 325 -2.91 -19.10 -17.41
N PRO A 326 -3.46 -19.48 -18.58
CA PRO A 326 -4.80 -19.09 -19.01
C PRO A 326 -5.94 -19.52 -18.06
N GLN A 327 -5.70 -20.49 -17.17
CA GLN A 327 -6.69 -21.00 -16.22
C GLN A 327 -6.60 -20.35 -14.83
N ASP A 328 -5.64 -19.45 -14.59
CA ASP A 328 -5.49 -18.80 -13.29
C ASP A 328 -6.59 -17.76 -13.06
N LYS A 329 -7.71 -18.21 -12.49
CA LYS A 329 -8.86 -17.37 -12.14
C LYS A 329 -8.52 -16.31 -11.08
N ARG A 330 -7.50 -16.56 -10.25
CA ARG A 330 -7.12 -15.67 -9.16
C ARG A 330 -6.57 -14.36 -9.71
N ILE A 331 -5.74 -14.43 -10.75
CA ILE A 331 -5.20 -13.22 -11.39
C ILE A 331 -6.26 -12.49 -12.21
N LEU A 332 -7.22 -13.21 -12.83
CA LEU A 332 -8.32 -12.56 -13.55
C LEU A 332 -9.14 -11.64 -12.64
N GLU A 333 -9.43 -12.07 -11.41
CA GLU A 333 -10.10 -11.24 -10.41
C GLU A 333 -9.31 -9.95 -10.12
N HIS A 334 -7.98 -10.03 -9.96
CA HIS A 334 -7.12 -8.86 -9.76
C HIS A 334 -7.14 -7.91 -10.97
N LEU A 335 -6.99 -8.46 -12.18
CA LEU A 335 -6.98 -7.67 -13.42
C LEU A 335 -8.29 -6.92 -13.64
N ASP A 336 -9.42 -7.56 -13.33
CA ASP A 336 -10.75 -6.96 -13.40
C ASP A 336 -10.98 -5.96 -12.25
N MET A 337 -10.68 -6.32 -11.00
CA MET A 337 -10.87 -5.44 -9.84
C MET A 337 -10.20 -4.08 -10.03
N PHE A 338 -8.99 -4.07 -10.60
CA PHE A 338 -8.23 -2.85 -10.85
C PHE A 338 -8.30 -2.33 -12.30
N GLN A 339 -9.11 -2.97 -13.16
CA GLN A 339 -9.32 -2.61 -14.58
C GLN A 339 -8.00 -2.35 -15.32
N LEU A 340 -7.00 -3.22 -15.12
CA LEU A 340 -5.64 -2.95 -15.61
C LEU A 340 -5.60 -2.84 -17.14
N LYS A 341 -6.33 -3.68 -17.88
CA LYS A 341 -6.38 -3.61 -19.35
C LYS A 341 -6.76 -2.21 -19.85
N ALA A 342 -7.88 -1.69 -19.35
CA ALA A 342 -8.39 -0.38 -19.75
C ALA A 342 -7.47 0.76 -19.30
N LEU A 343 -6.97 0.73 -18.06
CA LEU A 343 -6.12 1.81 -17.56
C LEU A 343 -4.72 1.83 -18.18
N TYR A 344 -4.26 0.70 -18.72
CA TYR A 344 -2.99 0.61 -19.43
C TYR A 344 -3.11 0.97 -20.91
N SER A 345 -4.30 0.94 -21.51
CA SER A 345 -4.48 1.32 -22.92
C SER A 345 -4.13 2.79 -23.23
N TYR A 346 -4.07 3.66 -22.22
CA TYR A 346 -3.63 5.05 -22.36
C TYR A 346 -2.11 5.23 -22.54
N HIS A 347 -1.32 4.16 -22.40
CA HIS A 347 0.14 4.21 -22.34
C HIS A 347 0.83 3.70 -23.62
N THR A 348 0.14 3.75 -24.76
CA THR A 348 0.68 3.31 -26.07
C THR A 348 1.88 4.14 -26.53
N ASN A 349 1.98 5.40 -26.08
CA ASN A 349 3.17 6.23 -26.29
C ASN A 349 4.46 5.55 -25.79
N HIS A 350 4.42 4.86 -24.63
CA HIS A 350 5.56 4.13 -24.11
C HIS A 350 5.93 2.92 -24.98
N VAL A 351 4.93 2.28 -25.58
CA VAL A 351 5.15 1.18 -26.54
C VAL A 351 5.87 1.69 -27.78
N GLU A 352 5.35 2.77 -28.37
CA GLU A 352 5.93 3.41 -29.55
C GLU A 352 7.39 3.82 -29.33
N ASP A 353 7.70 4.42 -28.18
CA ASP A 353 9.06 4.84 -27.84
C ASP A 353 10.02 3.65 -27.76
N ILE A 354 9.61 2.55 -27.14
CA ILE A 354 10.44 1.34 -27.05
C ILE A 354 10.67 0.73 -28.43
N VAL A 355 9.65 0.68 -29.29
CA VAL A 355 9.77 0.21 -30.67
C VAL A 355 10.74 1.08 -31.45
N ARG A 356 10.62 2.42 -31.40
CA ARG A 356 11.56 3.35 -32.06
C ARG A 356 13.00 3.13 -31.59
N LYS A 357 13.18 2.98 -30.28
CA LYS A 357 14.51 2.72 -29.70
C LYS A 357 15.09 1.39 -30.20
N LYS A 358 14.31 0.30 -30.24
CA LYS A 358 14.82 -0.99 -30.77
C LYS A 358 15.30 -0.86 -32.22
N LEU A 359 14.61 -0.05 -33.03
CA LEU A 359 14.97 0.18 -34.42
C LEU A 359 16.22 1.06 -34.56
N MET A 360 16.37 2.08 -33.72
CA MET A 360 17.50 3.00 -33.76
C MET A 360 18.79 2.37 -33.19
N TYR A 361 18.63 1.46 -32.23
CA TYR A 361 19.71 0.79 -31.50
C TYR A 361 19.61 -0.75 -31.64
N PRO A 362 19.91 -1.30 -32.83
CA PRO A 362 20.08 -2.74 -32.98
C PRO A 362 21.27 -3.24 -32.15
N ASP A 363 21.32 -4.54 -31.88
CA ASP A 363 22.29 -5.15 -30.95
C ASP A 363 23.75 -4.84 -31.35
N SER A 364 24.07 -4.84 -32.65
CA SER A 364 25.41 -4.46 -33.13
C SER A 364 25.78 -3.03 -32.75
N ARG A 365 24.84 -2.08 -32.87
CA ARG A 365 25.06 -0.69 -32.49
C ARG A 365 25.21 -0.53 -30.98
N LEU A 366 24.49 -1.33 -30.19
CA LEU A 366 24.64 -1.32 -28.72
C LEU A 366 26.03 -1.79 -28.30
N ILE A 367 26.55 -2.84 -28.94
CA ILE A 367 27.91 -3.33 -28.73
C ILE A 367 28.92 -2.23 -29.11
N ASP A 368 28.82 -1.66 -30.31
CA ASP A 368 29.71 -0.59 -30.77
C ASP A 368 29.71 0.62 -29.81
N LEU A 369 28.54 1.02 -29.32
CA LEU A 369 28.41 2.14 -28.38
C LEU A 369 29.02 1.83 -27.01
N ASN A 370 28.80 0.61 -26.49
CA ASN A 370 29.36 0.18 -25.21
C ASN A 370 30.90 0.15 -25.27
N ASP A 371 31.45 -0.31 -26.39
CA ASP A 371 32.90 -0.39 -26.60
C ASP A 371 33.53 0.99 -26.86
N SER A 372 32.81 1.88 -27.54
CA SER A 372 33.27 3.24 -27.84
C SER A 372 33.20 4.18 -26.63
N PHE A 373 32.29 3.93 -25.69
CA PHE A 373 32.04 4.79 -24.53
C PHE A 373 31.98 3.95 -23.24
N PRO A 374 33.12 3.73 -22.55
CA PRO A 374 33.20 2.93 -21.33
C PRO A 374 32.71 3.72 -20.10
N ILE A 375 31.57 4.40 -20.23
CA ILE A 375 30.88 5.12 -19.14
C ILE A 375 29.79 4.25 -18.48
N PHE A 376 29.46 3.12 -19.11
CA PHE A 376 28.52 2.12 -18.59
C PHE A 376 29.29 0.89 -18.12
N THR A 377 28.82 0.28 -17.05
CA THR A 377 29.41 -0.93 -16.45
C THR A 377 29.24 -2.15 -17.35
N ASN A 378 28.11 -2.22 -18.08
CA ASN A 378 27.78 -3.30 -19.00
C ASN A 378 26.68 -2.87 -19.99
N ILE A 379 26.40 -3.75 -20.96
CA ILE A 379 25.38 -3.50 -22.00
C ILE A 379 23.97 -3.32 -21.44
N ASP A 380 23.65 -3.92 -20.29
CA ASP A 380 22.34 -3.82 -19.66
C ASP A 380 22.14 -2.44 -19.04
N GLU A 381 23.19 -1.83 -18.47
CA GLU A 381 23.15 -0.44 -18.04
C GLU A 381 22.95 0.54 -19.22
N LEU A 382 23.64 0.30 -20.35
CA LEU A 382 23.43 1.06 -21.58
C LEU A 382 21.99 0.92 -22.09
N LYS A 383 21.42 -0.30 -22.05
CA LYS A 383 20.02 -0.54 -22.43
C LYS A 383 19.06 0.20 -21.51
N SER A 384 19.23 0.12 -20.19
CA SER A 384 18.43 0.88 -19.22
C SER A 384 18.49 2.39 -19.49
N PHE A 385 19.69 2.91 -19.78
CA PHE A 385 19.88 4.31 -20.13
C PHE A 385 19.13 4.70 -21.41
N ILE A 386 19.28 3.93 -22.50
CA ILE A 386 18.60 4.20 -23.77
C ILE A 386 17.09 4.14 -23.60
N ILE A 387 16.58 3.10 -22.94
CA ILE A 387 15.13 2.95 -22.80
C ILE A 387 14.56 3.95 -21.78
N GLY A 388 15.38 4.42 -20.83
CA GLY A 388 15.00 5.41 -19.84
C GLY A 388 14.18 4.82 -18.69
N TYR A 389 14.44 3.57 -18.34
CA TYR A 389 13.86 2.91 -17.17
C TYR A 389 14.71 1.71 -16.73
N GLU A 390 14.45 1.22 -15.53
CA GLU A 390 15.15 0.07 -14.95
C GLU A 390 14.69 -1.28 -15.53
N ILE A 391 15.60 -2.01 -16.17
CA ILE A 391 15.30 -3.29 -16.83
C ILE A 391 15.41 -4.49 -15.88
N ASP A 392 16.05 -4.32 -14.72
CA ASP A 392 16.09 -5.35 -13.68
C ASP A 392 14.68 -5.66 -13.17
N GLU A 393 14.27 -6.93 -13.30
CA GLU A 393 12.98 -7.44 -12.84
C GLU A 393 12.75 -7.18 -11.34
N LYS A 394 13.83 -7.24 -10.55
CA LYS A 394 13.77 -7.06 -9.10
C LYS A 394 13.45 -5.63 -8.69
N LYS A 395 13.49 -4.69 -9.62
CA LYS A 395 13.22 -3.27 -9.40
C LYS A 395 11.96 -2.78 -10.11
N ILE A 396 11.09 -3.68 -10.56
CA ILE A 396 9.79 -3.32 -11.16
C ILE A 396 8.96 -2.38 -10.26
N ASN A 397 9.07 -2.48 -8.93
CA ASN A 397 8.35 -1.62 -7.99
C ASN A 397 9.00 -0.24 -7.76
N ASP A 398 10.12 0.08 -8.41
CA ASP A 398 10.85 1.32 -8.18
C ASP A 398 10.29 2.51 -8.98
N GLU A 399 9.77 2.25 -10.19
CA GLU A 399 9.21 3.27 -11.07
C GLU A 399 7.86 2.86 -11.68
N PRO A 400 6.93 3.81 -11.88
CA PRO A 400 5.67 3.56 -12.57
C PRO A 400 5.89 3.01 -13.98
N LEU A 401 4.98 2.17 -14.41
CA LEU A 401 4.96 1.54 -15.72
C LEU A 401 6.18 0.66 -16.01
N SER A 402 7.04 0.37 -15.02
CA SER A 402 8.22 -0.49 -15.24
C SER A 402 7.82 -1.87 -15.73
N LYS A 403 6.74 -2.46 -15.21
CA LYS A 403 6.24 -3.74 -15.73
C LYS A 403 5.85 -3.65 -17.21
N LEU A 404 5.05 -2.65 -17.59
CA LEU A 404 4.67 -2.45 -19.00
C LEU A 404 5.92 -2.27 -19.86
N ARG A 405 6.76 -1.30 -19.51
CA ARG A 405 7.94 -0.95 -20.31
C ARG A 405 8.89 -2.15 -20.47
N ARG A 406 9.06 -2.95 -19.41
CA ARG A 406 9.85 -4.18 -19.41
C ARG A 406 9.24 -5.28 -20.28
N ASP A 407 7.96 -5.59 -20.09
CA ASP A 407 7.28 -6.63 -20.86
C ASP A 407 7.34 -6.31 -22.38
N ILE A 408 7.17 -5.04 -22.76
CA ILE A 408 7.27 -4.60 -24.16
C ILE A 408 8.72 -4.65 -24.67
N ALA A 409 9.70 -4.24 -23.88
CA ALA A 409 11.10 -4.35 -24.26
C ALA A 409 11.56 -5.80 -24.41
N GLU A 410 11.04 -6.72 -23.61
CA GLU A 410 11.23 -8.16 -23.82
C GLU A 410 10.53 -8.63 -25.10
N GLN A 411 9.28 -8.22 -25.31
CA GLN A 411 8.51 -8.59 -26.50
C GLN A 411 9.23 -8.19 -27.79
N VAL A 412 9.82 -6.99 -27.87
CA VAL A 412 10.56 -6.55 -29.07
C VAL A 412 12.03 -6.99 -29.10
N GLY A 413 12.47 -7.80 -28.13
CA GLY A 413 13.84 -8.33 -28.05
C GLY A 413 14.91 -7.28 -27.74
N PHE A 414 14.59 -6.24 -26.95
CA PHE A 414 15.56 -5.23 -26.53
C PHE A 414 16.42 -5.70 -25.35
N ILE A 415 15.83 -6.38 -24.35
CA ILE A 415 16.51 -6.72 -23.08
C ILE A 415 16.72 -8.21 -22.81
N LYS A 416 16.07 -9.13 -23.54
CA LYS A 416 16.35 -10.58 -23.50
C LYS A 416 16.38 -11.14 -24.93
N SER A 417 17.39 -11.97 -25.24
CA SER A 417 17.61 -12.56 -26.58
C SER A 417 17.74 -14.10 -26.54
N PRO A 418 17.34 -14.82 -27.61
CA PRO A 418 16.73 -14.29 -28.81
C PRO A 418 15.24 -13.99 -28.59
N SER A 419 14.77 -12.89 -29.19
CA SER A 419 13.37 -12.52 -29.30
C SER A 419 12.48 -13.72 -29.67
N ASN A 420 11.52 -14.07 -28.81
CA ASN A 420 10.42 -14.97 -29.19
C ASN A 420 9.37 -14.28 -30.07
N ALA A 421 9.46 -12.95 -30.27
CA ALA A 421 8.55 -12.25 -31.18
C ALA A 421 8.90 -12.56 -32.64
N PRO A 422 7.90 -12.92 -33.47
CA PRO A 422 8.09 -13.09 -34.90
C PRO A 422 8.63 -11.79 -35.54
N PRO A 423 9.57 -11.86 -36.49
CA PRO A 423 10.02 -10.69 -37.25
C PRO A 423 8.87 -9.89 -37.89
N SER A 424 7.75 -10.56 -38.22
CA SER A 424 6.53 -9.92 -38.71
C SER A 424 5.90 -8.95 -37.71
N LEU A 425 5.93 -9.25 -36.41
CA LEU A 425 5.37 -8.39 -35.36
C LEU A 425 6.14 -7.07 -35.27
N LEU A 426 7.47 -7.12 -35.20
CA LEU A 426 8.29 -5.92 -35.11
C LEU A 426 8.13 -5.04 -36.36
N ASN A 427 8.03 -5.65 -37.55
CA ASN A 427 7.77 -4.93 -38.78
C ASN A 427 6.41 -4.24 -38.80
N GLN A 428 5.35 -4.90 -38.31
CA GLN A 428 4.02 -4.31 -38.19
C GLN A 428 4.01 -3.15 -37.19
N LEU A 429 4.57 -3.35 -35.99
CA LEU A 429 4.70 -2.29 -34.99
C LEU A 429 5.49 -1.10 -35.55
N LYS A 430 6.62 -1.34 -36.23
CA LYS A 430 7.42 -0.30 -36.91
C LYS A 430 6.59 0.53 -37.87
N GLN A 431 5.83 -0.12 -38.76
CA GLN A 431 5.03 0.58 -39.77
C GLN A 431 4.01 1.52 -39.12
N LEU A 432 3.38 1.09 -38.03
CA LEU A 432 2.39 1.88 -37.30
C LEU A 432 3.03 3.05 -36.55
N THR A 433 4.18 2.82 -35.90
CA THR A 433 4.89 3.84 -35.13
C THR A 433 5.49 4.96 -36.00
N ILE A 434 5.80 4.70 -37.27
CA ILE A 434 6.25 5.72 -38.24
C ILE A 434 5.07 6.56 -38.75
N LYS A 435 3.89 5.96 -38.90
CA LYS A 435 2.69 6.66 -39.36
C LYS A 435 2.12 7.60 -38.29
N SER A 436 2.20 7.26 -37.00
CA SER A 436 1.76 8.14 -35.91
C SER A 436 2.50 9.48 -35.87
N THR A 437 3.74 9.54 -36.37
CA THR A 437 4.55 10.77 -36.43
C THR A 437 4.29 11.65 -37.66
N ASN A 438 3.57 11.15 -38.67
CA ASN A 438 3.25 11.88 -39.91
C ASN A 438 1.73 12.02 -40.09
N PRO A 439 1.05 12.93 -39.37
CA PRO A 439 -0.39 13.15 -39.51
C PRO A 439 -0.82 13.75 -40.88
N SER A 440 0.14 14.21 -41.70
CA SER A 440 -0.13 14.82 -43.01
C SER A 440 -0.10 13.79 -44.14
N SER A 441 -1.14 12.96 -44.26
CA SER A 441 -1.49 12.32 -45.54
C SER A 441 -2.98 11.96 -45.72
N SER A 442 -3.87 12.40 -44.82
CA SER A 442 -5.32 12.11 -44.91
C SER A 442 -6.19 13.38 -44.83
N LEU A 443 -5.81 14.42 -45.58
CA LEU A 443 -6.69 15.53 -45.92
C LEU A 443 -6.57 15.81 -47.43
N THR A 444 -7.13 14.89 -48.22
CA THR A 444 -7.57 15.18 -49.59
C THR A 444 -8.91 14.52 -49.81
N SER A 445 -9.97 15.30 -49.61
CA SER A 445 -11.25 15.20 -50.32
C SER A 445 -11.87 16.59 -50.33
#